data_AF-A0A9W6LHC4-F1
#
_entry.id   AF-A0A9W6LHC4-F1
#
_cell.length_a   1.000
_cell.length_b   1.000
_cell.length_c   1.000
_cell.angle_alpha   90.00
_cell.angle_beta   90.00
_cell.angle_gamma   90.00
#
_symmetry.space_group_name_H-M   'P 1'
#
loop_
_entity.id
_entity.type
_entity.pdbx_description
1 polymer ?
#
loop_
_entity_poly.entity_id
_entity_poly.type
_entity_poly.pdbx_seq_one_letter_code
_entity_poly.pdbx_strand_id
1 'polypeptide(L)'
;MHPPQHAVRNAVRAASVVLAALFTILAAATPASAAPTSFSASDRGEDGCTVFETAGQADWSVNSIPEMPPVELTGKTYTYADGHMCLPVVPRDRHVEFIGYDRYGKPIAELAVPVSVDGGSEYTEYLVGPYGTRIAYVTVAVCVTQPATGSGAVRDCGATQVVYPQPARG
;
A
#
# COMPACT_ATOMS: atom_id res chain seq x y z
N MET A 1 -95.76 4.45 28.74
CA MET A 1 -95.07 4.96 29.94
C MET A 1 -94.11 3.89 30.42
N HIS A 2 -92.82 4.11 30.22
CA HIS A 2 -91.72 3.23 30.64
C HIS A 2 -90.66 4.08 31.33
N PRO A 3 -90.01 3.57 32.40
CA PRO A 3 -89.20 4.36 33.33
C PRO A 3 -87.69 4.30 32.93
N PRO A 4 -86.72 4.66 33.80
CA PRO A 4 -85.84 5.80 33.64
C PRO A 4 -84.42 5.41 33.18
N GLN A 5 -83.73 6.39 32.59
CA GLN A 5 -82.32 6.30 32.23
C GLN A 5 -81.44 6.39 33.49
N HIS A 6 -80.77 5.30 33.85
CA HIS A 6 -79.65 5.32 34.80
C HIS A 6 -78.37 4.82 34.14
N ALA A 7 -77.41 5.75 34.06
CA ALA A 7 -76.01 5.60 34.38
C ALA A 7 -75.25 4.38 33.81
N VAL A 8 -74.46 4.63 32.77
CA VAL A 8 -73.24 3.85 32.47
C VAL A 8 -72.14 4.89 32.20
N ARG A 9 -71.46 5.32 33.27
CA ARG A 9 -70.14 4.85 33.73
C ARG A 9 -68.98 5.27 32.82
N ASN A 10 -68.27 6.27 33.33
CA ASN A 10 -66.88 6.61 33.04
C ASN A 10 -65.98 5.36 32.92
N ALA A 11 -65.19 5.28 31.83
CA ALA A 11 -63.87 4.67 31.81
C ALA A 11 -63.22 4.90 30.43
N VAL A 12 -62.73 6.12 30.16
CA VAL A 12 -61.76 6.31 29.06
C VAL A 12 -60.44 5.72 29.55
N ARG A 13 -60.17 4.50 29.10
CA ARG A 13 -58.88 3.81 29.32
C ARG A 13 -57.80 4.54 28.51
N ALA A 14 -56.83 5.09 29.22
CA ALA A 14 -55.50 5.35 28.67
C ALA A 14 -54.80 4.02 28.37
N ALA A 15 -54.37 3.81 27.13
CA ALA A 15 -53.38 2.82 26.72
C ALA A 15 -52.83 3.28 25.36
N SER A 16 -51.60 3.80 25.32
CA SER A 16 -50.41 3.13 24.75
C SER A 16 -50.54 2.92 23.23
N VAL A 17 -49.69 3.45 22.37
CA VAL A 17 -48.31 2.97 22.14
C VAL A 17 -47.45 4.12 21.59
N VAL A 18 -46.35 4.41 22.27
CA VAL A 18 -45.23 5.20 21.73
C VAL A 18 -44.59 4.34 20.64
N LEU A 19 -44.86 4.65 19.37
CA LEU A 19 -44.25 4.00 18.22
C LEU A 19 -42.87 4.62 17.96
N ALA A 20 -41.93 4.41 18.89
CA ALA A 20 -40.51 4.71 18.68
C ALA A 20 -39.80 3.42 18.26
N ALA A 21 -40.17 2.91 17.09
CA ALA A 21 -39.47 1.78 16.47
C ALA A 21 -38.14 2.28 15.90
N LEU A 22 -37.10 2.13 16.73
CA LEU A 22 -35.71 1.82 16.36
C LEU A 22 -35.42 1.82 14.85
N PHE A 23 -35.01 2.97 14.32
CA PHE A 23 -34.07 2.96 13.20
C PHE A 23 -32.71 2.53 13.74
N THR A 24 -32.50 1.22 13.89
CA THR A 24 -31.15 0.67 13.92
C THR A 24 -30.57 0.88 12.54
N ILE A 25 -29.90 2.01 12.35
CA ILE A 25 -28.99 2.22 11.23
C ILE A 25 -27.93 1.15 11.40
N LEU A 26 -28.03 0.05 10.64
CA LEU A 26 -26.85 -0.76 10.35
C LEU A 26 -25.95 0.18 9.55
N ALA A 27 -25.05 0.89 10.23
CA ALA A 27 -23.88 1.43 9.59
C ALA A 27 -23.15 0.20 9.04
N ALA A 28 -23.35 -0.08 7.76
CA ALA A 28 -22.55 -1.05 7.05
C ALA A 28 -21.12 -0.56 7.22
N ALA A 29 -20.37 -1.22 8.12
CA ALA A 29 -18.95 -0.99 8.26
C ALA A 29 -18.37 -1.27 6.87
N THR A 30 -18.00 -0.22 6.15
CA THR A 30 -17.23 -0.37 4.94
C THR A 30 -16.00 -1.19 5.33
N PRO A 31 -15.66 -2.25 4.57
CA PRO A 31 -14.48 -3.04 4.90
C PRO A 31 -13.31 -2.09 5.04
N ALA A 32 -12.68 -2.11 6.21
CA ALA A 32 -11.65 -1.17 6.53
C ALA A 32 -10.53 -1.32 5.48
N SER A 33 -10.34 -0.26 4.68
CA SER A 33 -9.37 -0.20 3.59
C SER A 33 -7.98 -0.49 4.15
N ALA A 34 -7.21 -1.40 3.54
CA ALA A 34 -5.87 -1.75 4.00
C ALA A 34 -5.03 -0.47 4.22
N ALA A 35 -4.26 -0.40 5.30
CA ALA A 35 -3.42 0.76 5.56
C ALA A 35 -2.17 0.70 4.66
N PRO A 36 -1.63 1.85 4.21
CA PRO A 36 -0.34 1.90 3.53
C PRO A 36 0.76 1.25 4.37
N THR A 37 1.62 0.47 3.73
CA THR A 37 2.71 -0.27 4.39
C THR A 37 4.05 0.35 4.02
N SER A 38 4.82 0.77 5.03
CA SER A 38 6.13 1.39 4.83
C SER A 38 7.17 0.42 4.28
N PHE A 39 8.07 0.94 3.46
CA PHE A 39 9.25 0.23 2.98
C PHE A 39 10.50 1.10 2.97
N SER A 40 11.67 0.45 2.94
CA SER A 40 13.00 1.05 2.79
C SER A 40 13.96 0.03 2.17
N ALA A 41 14.77 0.46 1.22
CA ALA A 41 15.84 -0.36 0.66
C ALA A 41 17.08 0.49 0.41
N SER A 42 18.26 -0.14 0.46
CA SER A 42 19.53 0.52 0.21
C SER A 42 20.51 -0.37 -0.51
N ASP A 43 21.41 0.25 -1.27
CA ASP A 43 22.59 -0.37 -1.86
C ASP A 43 23.81 0.52 -1.65
N ARG A 44 25.00 -0.10 -1.55
CA ARG A 44 26.27 0.62 -1.44
C ARG A 44 26.99 0.59 -2.80
N GLY A 45 27.40 1.77 -3.25
CA GLY A 45 28.14 1.97 -4.47
C GLY A 45 29.51 1.29 -4.47
N GLU A 46 30.06 1.14 -5.68
CA GLU A 46 31.34 0.46 -5.91
C GLU A 46 32.55 1.22 -5.33
N ASP A 47 32.37 2.51 -5.04
CA ASP A 47 33.36 3.34 -4.37
C ASP A 47 33.50 3.04 -2.87
N GLY A 48 32.59 2.23 -2.32
CA GLY A 48 32.57 1.79 -0.92
C GLY A 48 32.00 2.82 0.05
N CYS A 49 31.54 3.99 -0.42
CA CYS A 49 31.10 5.09 0.44
C CYS A 49 29.78 5.75 -0.03
N THR A 50 29.45 5.70 -1.32
CA THR A 50 28.20 6.24 -1.85
C THR A 50 27.07 5.27 -1.48
N VAL A 51 26.04 5.79 -0.83
CA VAL A 51 24.84 5.05 -0.44
C VAL A 51 23.68 5.51 -1.30
N PHE A 52 23.01 4.55 -1.92
CA PHE A 52 21.75 4.73 -2.62
C PHE A 52 20.64 4.17 -1.75
N GLU A 53 19.65 4.98 -1.42
CA GLU A 53 18.57 4.61 -0.50
C GLU A 53 17.22 5.00 -1.06
N THR A 54 16.18 4.27 -0.68
CA THR A 54 14.80 4.67 -0.86
C THR A 54 13.99 4.39 0.40
N ALA A 55 12.99 5.22 0.66
CA ALA A 55 11.98 5.00 1.67
C ALA A 55 10.61 5.46 1.15
N GLY A 56 9.56 4.77 1.54
CA GLY A 56 8.23 5.02 1.00
C GLY A 56 7.13 4.16 1.62
N GLN A 57 5.99 4.11 0.95
CA GLN A 57 4.81 3.33 1.32
C GLN A 57 4.19 2.66 0.10
N ALA A 58 3.70 1.44 0.29
CA ALA A 58 2.92 0.69 -0.67
C ALA A 58 1.46 0.61 -0.19
N ASP A 59 0.52 0.98 -1.04
CA ASP A 59 -0.91 0.97 -0.75
C ASP A 59 -1.69 0.07 -1.71
N TRP A 60 -2.35 -0.96 -1.16
CA TRP A 60 -3.23 -1.89 -1.88
C TRP A 60 -4.70 -1.46 -1.86
N SER A 61 -4.99 -0.34 -1.21
CA SER A 61 -6.33 0.17 -0.94
C SER A 61 -6.86 1.04 -2.07
N VAL A 62 -5.98 1.37 -3.03
CA VAL A 62 -6.30 2.14 -4.23
C VAL A 62 -7.24 1.33 -5.14
N ASN A 63 -8.53 1.60 -5.01
CA ASN A 63 -9.59 0.97 -5.81
C ASN A 63 -9.86 1.73 -7.12
N SER A 64 -8.82 2.27 -7.76
CA SER A 64 -8.98 3.05 -9.00
C SER A 64 -9.47 2.19 -10.17
N ILE A 65 -9.22 0.87 -10.14
CA ILE A 65 -9.69 -0.10 -11.14
C ILE A 65 -10.18 -1.37 -10.42
N PRO A 66 -11.49 -1.59 -10.27
CA PRO A 66 -12.05 -2.75 -9.55
C PRO A 66 -11.60 -4.12 -10.11
N GLU A 67 -11.33 -4.17 -11.41
CA GLU A 67 -10.91 -5.38 -12.12
C GLU A 67 -9.40 -5.63 -12.01
N MET A 68 -8.60 -4.60 -11.69
CA MET A 68 -7.14 -4.65 -11.66
C MET A 68 -6.62 -3.77 -10.52
N PRO A 69 -6.80 -4.16 -9.24
CA PRO A 69 -6.43 -3.29 -8.12
C PRO A 69 -4.91 -3.07 -8.15
N PRO A 70 -4.44 -1.83 -8.43
CA PRO A 70 -3.02 -1.54 -8.43
C PRO A 70 -2.47 -1.55 -7.00
N VAL A 71 -1.15 -1.67 -6.89
CA VAL A 71 -0.42 -1.22 -5.71
C VAL A 71 0.14 0.15 -6.02
N GLU A 72 -0.30 1.17 -5.31
CA GLU A 72 0.31 2.50 -5.38
C GLU A 72 1.60 2.51 -4.55
N LEU A 73 2.67 3.01 -5.16
CA LEU A 73 4.00 3.09 -4.58
C LEU A 73 4.38 4.56 -4.50
N THR A 74 4.46 5.09 -3.28
CA THR A 74 4.91 6.46 -3.02
C THR A 74 6.22 6.43 -2.27
N GLY A 75 7.15 7.32 -2.59
CA GLY A 75 8.41 7.33 -1.87
C GLY A 75 9.37 8.40 -2.33
N LYS A 76 10.57 8.32 -1.77
CA LYS A 76 11.71 9.16 -2.14
C LYS A 76 12.94 8.30 -2.31
N THR A 77 13.81 8.71 -3.22
CA THR A 77 15.16 8.18 -3.36
C THR A 77 16.15 9.17 -2.74
N TYR A 78 17.31 8.68 -2.32
CA TYR A 78 18.38 9.46 -1.73
C TYR A 78 19.72 8.91 -2.20
N THR A 79 20.66 9.81 -2.45
CA THR A 79 22.06 9.47 -2.71
C THR A 79 22.92 10.34 -1.81
N TYR A 80 23.80 9.73 -1.02
CA TYR A 80 24.69 10.44 -0.10
C TYR A 80 25.99 9.67 0.14
N ALA A 81 27.05 10.37 0.53
CA ALA A 81 28.29 9.73 0.98
C ALA A 81 28.19 9.44 2.49
N ASP A 82 28.63 8.25 2.92
CA ASP A 82 28.61 7.82 4.32
C ASP A 82 29.74 8.43 5.19
N GLY A 83 30.57 9.30 4.61
CA GLY A 83 31.64 10.03 5.30
C GLY A 83 32.98 9.29 5.38
N HIS A 84 33.10 8.09 4.79
CA HIS A 84 34.37 7.37 4.68
C HIS A 84 35.22 7.79 3.47
N MET A 85 36.50 7.41 3.46
CA MET A 85 37.36 7.60 2.29
C MET A 85 36.90 6.67 1.16
N CYS A 86 36.50 7.26 0.05
CA CYS A 86 36.00 6.56 -1.12
C CYS A 86 37.14 6.05 -2.01
N LEU A 87 36.92 4.92 -2.69
CA LEU A 87 37.76 4.52 -3.81
C LEU A 87 37.57 5.51 -4.98
N PRO A 88 38.59 5.74 -5.83
CA PRO A 88 38.50 6.64 -6.97
C PRO A 88 37.75 6.00 -8.15
N VAL A 89 36.54 5.49 -7.89
CA VAL A 89 35.65 4.86 -8.86
C VAL A 89 34.34 5.64 -8.83
N VAL A 90 33.75 5.90 -10.00
CA VAL A 90 32.43 6.52 -10.07
C VAL A 90 31.38 5.42 -9.91
N PRO A 91 30.49 5.49 -8.90
CA PRO A 91 29.42 4.52 -8.74
C PRO A 91 28.52 4.47 -9.97
N ARG A 92 28.04 3.28 -10.32
CA ARG A 92 27.10 3.12 -11.45
C ARG A 92 25.69 3.57 -11.05
N ASP A 93 24.95 4.08 -12.03
CA ASP A 93 23.53 4.43 -11.85
C ASP A 93 22.71 3.26 -11.29
N ARG A 94 21.76 3.61 -10.42
CA ARG A 94 20.87 2.67 -9.75
C ARG A 94 19.42 2.92 -10.12
N HIS A 95 18.56 1.96 -9.79
CA HIS A 95 17.13 2.15 -9.74
C HIS A 95 16.57 1.42 -8.53
N VAL A 96 15.43 1.89 -8.03
CA VAL A 96 14.59 1.13 -7.12
C VAL A 96 13.77 0.16 -7.96
N GLU A 97 13.90 -1.12 -7.66
CA GLU A 97 13.18 -2.19 -8.30
C GLU A 97 12.02 -2.62 -7.42
N PHE A 98 10.82 -2.63 -7.99
CA PHE A 98 9.63 -3.18 -7.38
C PHE A 98 9.16 -4.39 -8.18
N ILE A 99 8.94 -5.51 -7.49
CA ILE A 99 8.38 -6.72 -8.11
C ILE A 99 7.13 -7.11 -7.35
N GLY A 100 6.01 -7.22 -8.07
CA GLY A 100 4.73 -7.66 -7.53
C GLY A 100 4.59 -9.17 -7.70
N TYR A 101 4.17 -9.86 -6.64
CA TYR A 101 3.99 -11.31 -6.63
C TYR A 101 2.53 -11.69 -6.42
N ASP A 102 2.10 -12.80 -7.01
CA ASP A 102 0.81 -13.41 -6.69
C ASP A 102 0.85 -14.17 -5.35
N ARG A 103 -0.30 -14.72 -4.94
CA ARG A 103 -0.43 -15.48 -3.69
C ARG A 103 0.40 -16.77 -3.64
N TYR A 104 0.94 -17.23 -4.76
CA TYR A 104 1.76 -18.43 -4.89
C TYR A 104 3.25 -18.11 -4.98
N GLY A 105 3.63 -16.83 -4.88
CA GLY A 105 5.01 -16.38 -4.97
C GLY A 105 5.55 -16.31 -6.40
N LYS A 106 4.67 -16.26 -7.41
CA LYS A 106 5.09 -16.03 -8.80
C LYS A 106 5.20 -14.52 -9.06
N PRO A 107 6.29 -14.01 -9.65
CA PRO A 107 6.38 -12.62 -10.06
C PRO A 107 5.39 -12.36 -11.21
N ILE A 108 4.61 -11.29 -11.10
CA ILE A 108 3.56 -10.94 -12.04
C ILE A 108 3.65 -9.50 -12.55
N ALA A 109 4.35 -8.61 -11.87
CA ALA A 109 4.56 -7.23 -12.31
C ALA A 109 5.95 -6.75 -11.90
N GLU A 110 6.54 -5.87 -12.69
CA GLU A 110 7.84 -5.25 -12.41
C GLU A 110 7.78 -3.76 -12.72
N LEU A 111 8.47 -2.95 -11.92
CA LEU A 111 8.62 -1.51 -12.10
C LEU A 111 10.01 -1.09 -11.62
N ALA A 112 10.66 -0.21 -12.39
CA ALA A 112 11.95 0.37 -12.04
C ALA A 112 11.83 1.91 -11.95
N VAL A 113 12.21 2.48 -10.80
CA VAL A 113 12.27 3.93 -10.57
C VAL A 113 13.73 4.36 -10.53
N PRO A 114 14.19 5.27 -11.40
CA PRO A 114 15.59 5.66 -11.45
C PRO A 114 16.07 6.31 -10.14
N VAL A 115 17.31 6.02 -9.75
CA VAL A 115 18.02 6.68 -8.66
C VAL A 115 19.27 7.33 -9.25
N SER A 116 19.31 8.67 -9.25
CA SER A 116 20.45 9.41 -9.77
C SER A 116 21.59 9.43 -8.76
N VAL A 117 22.84 9.39 -9.25
CA VAL A 117 24.03 9.66 -8.44
C VAL A 117 24.06 11.10 -7.91
N ASP A 118 23.38 12.03 -8.61
CA ASP A 118 23.41 13.46 -8.30
C ASP A 118 22.37 13.89 -7.23
N GLY A 119 21.55 12.96 -6.73
CA GLY A 119 20.61 13.25 -5.65
C GLY A 119 19.35 12.39 -5.61
N GLY A 120 18.41 12.82 -4.77
CA GLY A 120 17.14 12.15 -4.52
C GLY A 120 15.96 12.76 -5.26
N SER A 121 14.96 11.93 -5.59
CA SER A 121 13.71 12.33 -6.24
C SER A 121 12.50 11.70 -5.53
N GLU A 122 11.38 12.41 -5.50
CA GLU A 122 10.09 11.84 -5.07
C GLU A 122 9.46 11.07 -6.23
N TYR A 123 8.69 10.02 -5.92
CA TYR A 123 7.94 9.26 -6.92
C TYR A 123 6.56 8.85 -6.42
N THR A 124 5.65 8.65 -7.37
CA THR A 124 4.33 8.05 -7.18
C THR A 124 4.03 7.22 -8.42
N GLU A 125 4.01 5.90 -8.25
CA GLU A 125 3.89 4.94 -9.34
C GLU A 125 2.84 3.88 -9.02
N TYR A 126 2.35 3.19 -10.05
CA TYR A 126 1.35 2.14 -9.88
C TYR A 126 1.86 0.83 -10.44
N LEU A 127 1.92 -0.20 -9.58
CA LEU A 127 2.27 -1.55 -9.98
C LEU A 127 0.99 -2.33 -10.26
N VAL A 128 0.83 -2.82 -11.50
CA VAL A 128 -0.40 -3.48 -11.96
C VAL A 128 -0.09 -4.89 -12.44
N GLY A 129 -0.79 -5.88 -11.88
CA GLY A 129 -0.70 -7.27 -12.32
C GLY A 129 -1.42 -7.51 -13.66
N PRO A 130 -0.98 -8.46 -14.48
CA PRO A 130 -1.57 -8.78 -15.76
C PRO A 130 -2.97 -9.38 -15.57
N TYR A 131 -3.88 -9.01 -16.48
CA TYR A 131 -5.25 -9.55 -16.54
C TYR A 131 -6.01 -9.48 -15.20
N GLY A 132 -5.79 -8.44 -14.40
CA GLY A 132 -6.45 -8.28 -13.11
C GLY A 132 -5.95 -9.21 -12.00
N THR A 133 -4.81 -9.85 -12.20
CA THR A 133 -4.19 -10.66 -11.15
C THR A 133 -3.82 -9.77 -9.97
N ARG A 134 -4.39 -10.08 -8.80
CA ARG A 134 -4.10 -9.35 -7.57
C ARG A 134 -2.65 -9.59 -7.13
N ILE A 135 -1.93 -8.50 -6.88
CA ILE A 135 -0.62 -8.52 -6.23
C ILE A 135 -0.83 -8.82 -4.74
N ALA A 136 -0.30 -9.95 -4.27
CA ALA A 136 -0.38 -10.37 -2.89
C ALA A 136 0.65 -9.68 -2.00
N TYR A 137 1.85 -9.43 -2.52
CA TYR A 137 2.93 -8.70 -1.86
C TYR A 137 3.88 -8.11 -2.90
N VAL A 138 4.70 -7.15 -2.48
CA VAL A 138 5.73 -6.51 -3.30
C VAL A 138 7.09 -6.75 -2.68
N THR A 139 8.12 -6.96 -3.50
CA THR A 139 9.51 -6.82 -3.05
C THR A 139 10.09 -5.52 -3.53
N VAL A 140 10.94 -4.90 -2.71
CA VAL A 140 11.69 -3.70 -3.06
C VAL A 140 13.18 -3.92 -2.85
N ALA A 141 13.99 -3.48 -3.80
CA ALA A 141 15.45 -3.47 -3.71
C ALA A 141 16.02 -2.28 -4.47
N VAL A 142 17.25 -1.87 -4.15
CA VAL A 142 18.02 -0.93 -4.99
C VAL A 142 18.99 -1.75 -5.84
N CYS A 143 18.92 -1.59 -7.15
CA CYS A 143 19.61 -2.41 -8.12
C CYS A 143 20.44 -1.58 -9.09
N VAL A 144 21.51 -2.17 -9.61
CA VAL A 144 22.34 -1.55 -10.66
C VAL A 144 21.57 -1.53 -11.98
N THR A 145 21.48 -0.37 -12.61
CA THR A 145 20.74 -0.20 -13.88
C THR A 145 21.42 -0.92 -15.05
N GLN A 146 22.76 -0.91 -15.10
CA GLN A 146 23.52 -1.66 -16.08
C GLN A 146 24.55 -2.55 -15.38
N PRO A 147 24.40 -3.89 -15.44
CA PRO A 147 25.35 -4.82 -14.85
C PRO A 147 26.70 -4.70 -15.58
N ALA A 148 27.79 -5.07 -14.90
CA ALA A 148 29.13 -4.97 -15.46
C ALA A 148 29.22 -5.85 -16.72
N THR A 149 29.85 -5.33 -17.78
CA THR A 149 29.97 -6.04 -19.05
C THR A 149 30.53 -7.45 -18.84
N GLY A 150 29.77 -8.49 -19.22
CA GLY A 150 30.18 -9.89 -19.09
C GLY A 150 29.74 -10.61 -17.81
N SER A 151 29.02 -9.96 -16.89
CA SER A 151 28.54 -10.57 -15.63
C SER A 151 27.38 -11.57 -15.75
N GLY A 152 26.88 -11.82 -16.96
CA GLY A 152 25.61 -12.55 -17.15
C GLY A 152 24.43 -11.74 -16.63
N ALA A 153 23.21 -12.15 -16.92
CA ALA A 153 21.99 -11.42 -16.54
C ALA A 153 21.64 -11.56 -15.03
N VAL A 154 22.64 -11.60 -14.14
CA VAL A 154 22.41 -11.67 -12.70
C VAL A 154 22.02 -10.27 -12.23
N ARG A 155 20.84 -10.15 -11.60
CA ARG A 155 20.41 -8.91 -10.94
C ARG A 155 21.42 -8.55 -9.85
N ASP A 156 22.08 -7.42 -10.01
CA ASP A 156 23.03 -6.86 -9.05
C ASP A 156 22.27 -5.88 -8.16
N CYS A 157 21.80 -6.37 -7.01
CA CYS A 157 20.92 -5.62 -6.10
C CYS A 157 21.40 -5.72 -4.66
N GLY A 158 21.10 -4.67 -3.89
CA GLY A 158 21.25 -4.68 -2.43
C GLY A 158 20.23 -5.59 -1.74
N ALA A 159 20.08 -5.40 -0.43
CA ALA A 159 19.15 -6.20 0.36
C ALA A 159 17.69 -5.99 -0.08
N THR A 160 16.98 -7.09 -0.32
CA THR A 160 15.55 -7.06 -0.69
C THR A 160 14.67 -7.01 0.57
N GLN A 161 13.70 -6.10 0.57
CA GLN A 161 12.61 -6.09 1.56
C GLN A 161 11.31 -6.63 0.95
N VAL A 162 10.58 -7.42 1.72
CA VAL A 162 9.23 -7.90 1.36
C VAL A 162 8.17 -7.05 2.06
N VAL A 163 7.20 -6.56 1.30
CA VAL A 163 6.15 -5.64 1.74
C VAL A 163 4.79 -6.29 1.52
N TYR A 164 4.06 -6.52 2.61
CA TYR A 164 2.73 -7.13 2.60
C TYR A 164 1.65 -6.07 2.88
N PRO A 165 0.42 -6.23 2.34
CA PRO A 165 -0.71 -5.40 2.74
C PRO A 165 -0.95 -5.50 4.24
N GLN A 166 -0.97 -4.35 4.94
CA GLN A 166 -1.36 -4.32 6.35
C GLN A 166 -2.89 -4.32 6.50
N PRO A 167 -3.44 -5.13 7.42
CA PRO A 167 -4.85 -5.00 7.76
C PRO A 167 -5.11 -3.61 8.35
N ALA A 168 -6.23 -3.01 7.99
CA ALA A 168 -6.64 -1.74 8.57
C ALA A 168 -6.75 -1.88 10.09
N ARG A 169 -6.13 -0.98 10.84
CA ARG A 169 -6.31 -0.91 12.30
C ARG A 169 -7.70 -0.31 12.56
N GLY A 170 -8.63 -1.16 12.99
CA GLY A 170 -9.98 -0.77 13.43
C GLY A 170 -10.00 -0.17 14.82
#